data_AF-A0A9D5C0M6-F1
#
_entry.id   AF-A0A9D5C0M6-F1
#
_cell.length_a   1.000
_cell.length_b   1.000
_cell.length_c   1.000
_cell.angle_alpha   90.00
_cell.angle_beta   90.00
_cell.angle_gamma   90.00
#
_symmetry.space_group_name_H-M   'P 1'
#
loop_
_entity.id
_entity.type
_entity.pdbx_description
1 polymer ?
#
loop_
_entity_poly.entity_id
_entity_poly.type
_entity_poly.pdbx_seq_one_letter_code
_entity_poly.pdbx_strand_id
1 'polypeptide(L)'
;MGVGGRFWDLLKPYARAEGPDFLRDKRVAVDLSFWIIQHDAAIRARRPFARSPHLRTTFFRTIALFSKMGAYPVFVVDGEPSPLKSQAMIERFYRCSGLEHAELPKNEPGTPVKRRNQHFAKCVSDCVELLELLGMPILRACGEAEALCAQLNYEGHVDACITADSDAFLFGAKCVIKCYRSNSSEPYECYNVSDVEAGLGLKRKQLVAIALLVGNDHDLHGVPGFGVDTAVRFVQLFNEDEILDRLHEVGQGVIPVVTGSIGSATHLDEPNVDDALSKARSPHCSHCGHPGSKKAHSKSSCEHCINNGFENCIVKPAGFKCLCSSCEKDRKSKEQRKHENWLIKVCKKIAAEENFPNTEIIAMYLRNNNRHCHDSPSLRWDYPNVGCLVDFLVYNMHWDPSYIRQRMLPMLSTIYLREMASTKTRNLLLCDQYEFHSIQRVKIRYGHPYYLVKWKRTNNSNVCINYKTQNEHSEFEHESLGASEPIDLSDEPDAPQILIDDGCWFLLTDENIELVKAAFPDEVDRFSQEKKLKESPSKHRKSSLKSCKNKTGAGDHSPTSACVQLSITEFYRTTKVAFQAKPSEDPGQNSQNGEPVKEGRKISAASSDHNTLKSAKRRLMF
;
A
#
# COMPACT_ATOMS: atom_id res chain seq x y z
N MET A 1 11.83 -8.75 -2.51
CA MET A 1 11.20 -7.42 -2.49
C MET A 1 11.89 -6.70 -1.38
N GLY A 2 13.13 -6.37 -1.71
CA GLY A 2 14.17 -5.93 -0.82
C GLY A 2 14.62 -6.94 0.22
N VAL A 3 15.40 -6.41 1.17
CA VAL A 3 16.03 -7.07 2.33
C VAL A 3 15.28 -8.29 2.87
N GLY A 4 16.01 -9.40 2.98
CA GLY A 4 15.54 -10.69 3.47
C GLY A 4 15.22 -10.75 4.97
N GLY A 5 15.15 -11.97 5.50
CA GLY A 5 15.07 -12.25 6.93
C GLY A 5 13.89 -11.64 7.71
N ARG A 6 12.86 -11.12 7.02
CA ARG A 6 11.73 -10.33 7.55
C ARG A 6 12.11 -8.92 8.04
N PHE A 7 12.97 -8.20 7.33
CA PHE A 7 13.32 -6.81 7.63
C PHE A 7 12.13 -5.88 7.90
N TRP A 8 11.00 -6.06 7.20
CA TRP A 8 9.76 -5.32 7.46
C TRP A 8 9.14 -5.54 8.86
N ASP A 9 9.43 -6.66 9.54
CA ASP A 9 8.98 -6.92 10.91
C ASP A 9 9.85 -6.15 11.93
N LEU A 10 11.14 -5.95 11.65
CA LEU A 10 12.05 -5.08 12.43
C LEU A 10 11.60 -3.62 12.38
N LEU A 11 11.20 -3.13 11.20
CA LEU A 11 10.74 -1.75 11.04
C LEU A 11 9.35 -1.52 11.65
N LYS A 12 8.51 -2.56 11.75
CA LYS A 12 7.08 -2.47 12.12
C LYS A 12 6.76 -1.62 13.37
N PRO A 13 7.55 -1.63 14.47
CA PRO A 13 7.28 -0.80 15.65
C PRO A 13 7.38 0.71 15.41
N TYR A 14 8.05 1.12 14.33
CA TYR A 14 8.29 2.52 13.95
C TYR A 14 7.37 2.99 12.80
N ALA A 15 6.36 2.18 12.45
CA ALA A 15 5.35 2.55 11.48
C ALA A 15 4.36 3.56 12.06
N ARG A 16 4.14 4.68 11.35
CA ARG A 16 3.05 5.61 11.61
C ARG A 16 1.78 5.16 10.91
N ALA A 17 0.66 5.28 11.61
CA ALA A 17 -0.68 5.03 11.09
C ALA A 17 -1.28 6.36 10.58
N GLU A 18 -0.93 6.73 9.35
CA GLU A 18 -1.27 8.04 8.78
C GLU A 18 -2.65 8.05 8.10
N GLY A 19 -3.45 9.10 8.34
CA GLY A 19 -4.80 9.21 7.79
C GLY A 19 -4.84 9.59 6.30
N PRO A 20 -6.02 9.49 5.64
CA PRO A 20 -6.21 9.94 4.26
C PRO A 20 -5.64 11.34 3.95
N ASP A 21 -5.85 12.29 4.87
CA ASP A 21 -5.36 13.67 4.77
C ASP A 21 -3.83 13.80 4.73
N PHE A 22 -3.05 12.78 5.12
CA PHE A 22 -1.58 12.82 5.08
C PHE A 22 -1.04 13.02 3.66
N LEU A 23 -1.77 12.60 2.62
CA LEU A 23 -1.35 12.71 1.22
C LEU A 23 -1.79 14.02 0.54
N ARG A 24 -2.56 14.87 1.22
CA ARG A 24 -3.07 16.11 0.65
C ARG A 24 -1.93 17.08 0.31
N ASP A 25 -1.99 17.62 -0.90
CA ASP A 25 -1.07 18.59 -1.50
C ASP A 25 0.41 18.16 -1.52
N LYS A 26 0.69 16.87 -1.27
CA LYS A 26 2.01 16.28 -1.39
C LYS A 26 2.27 15.73 -2.78
N ARG A 27 3.51 15.86 -3.23
CA ARG A 27 4.06 15.16 -4.39
C ARG A 27 4.48 13.76 -3.94
N VAL A 28 4.13 12.73 -4.70
CA VAL A 28 4.33 11.34 -4.26
C VAL A 28 4.95 10.53 -5.39
N ALA A 29 6.15 10.01 -5.21
CA ALA A 29 6.70 9.05 -6.17
C ALA A 29 6.01 7.70 -6.03
N VAL A 30 5.75 7.05 -7.16
CA VAL A 30 4.97 5.81 -7.26
C VAL A 30 5.78 4.81 -8.07
N ASP A 31 6.13 3.70 -7.44
CA ASP A 31 6.70 2.53 -8.09
C ASP A 31 5.62 1.82 -8.92
N LEU A 32 5.60 2.06 -10.24
CA LEU A 32 4.55 1.52 -11.13
C LEU A 32 4.68 0.00 -11.29
N SER A 33 5.91 -0.52 -11.32
CA SER A 33 6.18 -1.94 -11.50
C SER A 33 5.62 -2.76 -10.35
N PHE A 34 5.92 -2.37 -9.11
CA PHE A 34 5.32 -2.96 -7.93
C PHE A 34 3.79 -2.80 -7.92
N TRP A 35 3.29 -1.63 -8.35
CA TRP A 35 1.84 -1.38 -8.35
C TRP A 35 1.09 -2.34 -9.29
N ILE A 36 1.64 -2.62 -10.47
CA ILE A 36 1.09 -3.60 -11.42
C ILE A 36 1.13 -5.01 -10.81
N ILE A 37 2.29 -5.46 -10.32
CA ILE A 37 2.48 -6.84 -9.83
C ILE A 37 1.58 -7.14 -8.62
N GLN A 38 1.51 -6.23 -7.63
CA GLN A 38 0.75 -6.45 -6.40
C GLN A 38 -0.75 -6.66 -6.67
N HIS A 39 -1.31 -5.97 -7.67
CA HIS A 39 -2.76 -5.97 -7.93
C HIS A 39 -3.20 -6.86 -9.08
N ASP A 40 -2.33 -7.15 -10.06
CA ASP A 40 -2.54 -8.27 -10.98
C ASP A 40 -2.71 -9.58 -10.20
N ALA A 41 -1.81 -9.84 -9.24
CA ALA A 41 -1.88 -10.99 -8.34
C ALA A 41 -3.20 -11.03 -7.53
N ALA A 42 -3.58 -9.89 -6.92
CA ALA A 42 -4.77 -9.80 -6.08
C ALA A 42 -6.08 -9.93 -6.89
N ILE A 43 -6.15 -9.33 -8.08
CA ILE A 43 -7.32 -9.38 -8.94
C ILE A 43 -7.46 -10.76 -9.56
N ARG A 44 -6.41 -11.36 -10.13
CA ARG A 44 -6.49 -12.73 -10.70
C ARG A 44 -6.84 -13.79 -9.67
N ALA A 45 -6.44 -13.61 -8.41
CA ALA A 45 -6.84 -14.49 -7.31
C ALA A 45 -8.34 -14.41 -6.95
N ARG A 46 -9.01 -13.29 -7.27
CA ARG A 46 -10.48 -13.11 -7.12
C ARG A 46 -11.25 -13.41 -8.42
N ARG A 47 -10.65 -13.09 -9.58
CA ARG A 47 -11.23 -13.15 -10.94
C ARG A 47 -10.17 -13.63 -11.94
N PRO A 48 -10.07 -14.94 -12.21
CA PRO A 48 -9.10 -15.47 -13.18
C PRO A 48 -9.25 -14.89 -14.60
N PHE A 49 -10.44 -14.41 -14.96
CA PHE A 49 -10.81 -13.92 -16.29
C PHE A 49 -10.85 -12.39 -16.42
N ALA A 50 -10.47 -11.64 -15.39
CA ALA A 50 -10.50 -10.18 -15.44
C ALA A 50 -9.64 -9.63 -16.59
N ARG A 51 -10.26 -8.87 -17.50
CA ARG A 51 -9.57 -8.20 -18.60
C ARG A 51 -8.68 -7.07 -18.07
N SER A 52 -7.44 -7.02 -18.56
CA SER A 52 -6.44 -5.96 -18.32
C SER A 52 -6.48 -5.36 -16.90
N PRO A 53 -6.28 -6.19 -15.85
CA PRO A 53 -6.46 -5.76 -14.46
C PRO A 53 -5.46 -4.67 -14.04
N HIS A 54 -4.31 -4.60 -14.72
CA HIS A 54 -3.33 -3.52 -14.62
C HIS A 54 -3.94 -2.16 -14.97
N LEU A 55 -4.52 -2.02 -16.17
CA LEU A 55 -5.18 -0.77 -16.62
C LEU A 55 -6.31 -0.34 -15.68
N ARG A 56 -7.20 -1.28 -15.32
CA ARG A 56 -8.31 -0.99 -14.39
C ARG A 56 -7.79 -0.45 -13.06
N THR A 57 -6.72 -1.05 -12.52
CA THR A 57 -6.12 -0.61 -11.25
C THR A 57 -5.50 0.77 -11.40
N THR A 58 -4.60 0.94 -12.37
CA THR A 58 -3.88 2.19 -12.60
C THR A 58 -4.83 3.37 -12.81
N PHE A 59 -5.90 3.21 -13.59
CA PHE A 59 -6.90 4.26 -13.84
C PHE A 59 -7.59 4.71 -12.53
N PHE A 60 -8.26 3.80 -11.83
CA PHE A 60 -9.03 4.18 -10.64
C PHE A 60 -8.15 4.67 -9.49
N ARG A 61 -6.96 4.09 -9.34
CA ARG A 61 -6.07 4.49 -8.25
C ARG A 61 -5.36 5.81 -8.51
N THR A 62 -5.04 6.14 -9.76
CA THR A 62 -4.53 7.47 -10.13
C THR A 62 -5.59 8.53 -9.87
N ILE A 63 -6.84 8.29 -10.29
CA ILE A 63 -7.96 9.20 -10.03
C ILE A 63 -8.17 9.38 -8.53
N ALA A 64 -8.20 8.30 -7.74
CA ALA A 64 -8.35 8.39 -6.29
C ALA A 64 -7.18 9.14 -5.62
N LEU A 65 -5.94 8.82 -5.98
CA LEU A 65 -4.74 9.45 -5.41
C LEU A 65 -4.70 10.95 -5.72
N PHE A 66 -5.09 11.36 -6.93
CA PHE A 66 -5.16 12.76 -7.34
C PHE A 66 -6.32 13.53 -6.70
N SER A 67 -7.57 13.03 -6.81
CA SER A 67 -8.78 13.77 -6.40
C SER A 67 -9.19 13.55 -4.95
N LYS A 68 -9.39 12.28 -4.57
CA LYS A 68 -9.91 11.90 -3.24
C LYS A 68 -8.90 12.19 -2.13
N MET A 69 -7.62 11.93 -2.40
CA MET A 69 -6.53 12.20 -1.45
C MET A 69 -5.96 13.62 -1.58
N GLY A 70 -6.11 14.24 -2.76
CA GLY A 70 -5.54 15.55 -3.05
C GLY A 70 -4.02 15.51 -3.30
N ALA A 71 -3.44 14.39 -3.70
CA ALA A 71 -2.01 14.29 -3.96
C ALA A 71 -1.62 14.78 -5.38
N TYR A 72 -0.31 14.76 -5.63
CA TYR A 72 0.33 15.01 -6.92
C TYR A 72 1.26 13.82 -7.24
N PRO A 73 0.75 12.73 -7.83
CA PRO A 73 1.54 11.51 -8.06
C PRO A 73 2.52 11.67 -9.22
N VAL A 74 3.73 11.14 -9.04
CA VAL A 74 4.80 11.00 -10.05
C VAL A 74 5.06 9.52 -10.24
N PHE A 75 4.91 9.01 -11.46
CA PHE A 75 5.08 7.59 -11.73
C PHE A 75 6.52 7.29 -12.13
N VAL A 76 7.07 6.22 -11.57
CA VAL A 76 8.43 5.75 -11.84
C VAL A 76 8.35 4.34 -12.42
N VAL A 77 9.00 4.17 -13.57
CA VAL A 77 9.10 2.92 -14.32
C VAL A 77 10.52 2.40 -14.26
N ASP A 78 10.70 1.08 -14.16
CA ASP A 78 12.01 0.45 -14.23
C ASP A 78 12.76 0.76 -15.53
N GLY A 79 14.09 0.72 -15.42
CA GLY A 79 15.03 0.61 -16.53
C GLY A 79 15.38 -0.85 -16.80
N GLU A 80 16.67 -1.14 -16.99
CA GLU A 80 17.17 -2.50 -17.17
C GLU A 80 17.71 -3.05 -15.83
N PRO A 81 17.28 -4.25 -15.37
CA PRO A 81 17.76 -4.82 -14.11
C PRO A 81 19.24 -5.21 -14.20
N SER A 82 19.99 -5.04 -13.11
CA SER A 82 21.40 -5.44 -13.06
C SER A 82 21.59 -6.94 -13.32
N PRO A 83 22.79 -7.39 -13.76
CA PRO A 83 23.08 -8.81 -13.93
C PRO A 83 22.83 -9.62 -12.66
N LEU A 84 23.16 -9.04 -11.49
CA LEU A 84 22.89 -9.63 -10.18
C LEU A 84 21.39 -9.79 -9.91
N LYS A 85 20.56 -8.73 -10.07
CA LYS A 85 19.10 -8.83 -9.90
C LYS A 85 18.50 -9.82 -10.90
N SER A 86 19.02 -9.87 -12.13
CA SER A 86 18.59 -10.82 -13.17
C SER A 86 18.89 -12.27 -12.78
N GLN A 87 20.07 -12.56 -12.25
CA GLN A 87 20.45 -13.88 -11.75
C GLN A 87 19.63 -14.28 -10.52
N ALA A 88 19.42 -13.36 -9.56
CA ALA A 88 18.60 -13.58 -8.38
C ALA A 88 17.12 -13.83 -8.72
N MET A 89 16.54 -13.09 -9.68
CA MET A 89 15.18 -13.37 -10.19
C MET A 89 15.08 -14.75 -10.83
N ILE A 90 16.10 -15.18 -11.58
CA ILE A 90 16.16 -16.54 -12.16
C ILE A 90 16.22 -17.60 -11.05
N GLU A 91 17.14 -17.49 -10.08
CA GLU A 91 17.21 -18.44 -8.97
C GLU A 91 15.88 -18.49 -8.18
N ARG A 92 15.30 -17.33 -7.87
CA ARG A 92 13.99 -17.22 -7.19
C ARG A 92 12.89 -17.95 -7.95
N PHE A 93 12.86 -17.81 -9.28
CA PHE A 93 11.90 -18.52 -10.13
C PHE A 93 12.07 -20.04 -10.07
N TYR A 94 13.30 -20.57 -10.19
CA TYR A 94 13.56 -22.02 -10.09
C TYR A 94 13.21 -22.55 -8.70
N ARG A 95 13.71 -21.90 -7.64
CA ARG A 95 13.47 -22.25 -6.23
C ARG A 95 11.98 -22.25 -5.87
N CYS A 96 11.17 -21.37 -6.47
CA CYS A 96 9.72 -21.32 -6.25
C CYS A 96 8.91 -22.25 -7.17
N SER A 97 9.45 -22.65 -8.32
CA SER A 97 8.79 -23.55 -9.28
C SER A 97 9.00 -25.04 -8.95
N GLY A 98 10.03 -25.37 -8.16
CA GLY A 98 10.36 -26.76 -7.82
C GLY A 98 11.08 -27.51 -8.94
N LEU A 99 11.70 -26.78 -9.87
CA LEU A 99 12.57 -27.32 -10.92
C LEU A 99 14.02 -27.30 -10.44
N GLU A 100 14.82 -28.30 -10.82
CA GLU A 100 16.21 -28.39 -10.35
C GLU A 100 17.13 -27.37 -11.03
N HIS A 101 18.11 -26.88 -10.27
CA HIS A 101 19.03 -25.83 -10.69
C HIS A 101 20.01 -26.26 -11.80
N ALA A 102 20.04 -27.55 -12.15
CA ALA A 102 20.80 -28.11 -13.25
C ALA A 102 20.16 -27.86 -14.64
N GLU A 103 18.84 -27.58 -14.70
CA GLU A 103 18.10 -27.39 -15.95
C GLU A 103 18.13 -25.94 -16.49
N LEU A 104 19.14 -25.13 -16.12
CA LEU A 104 19.28 -23.74 -16.56
C LEU A 104 19.39 -23.62 -18.10
N PRO A 105 18.37 -23.08 -18.81
CA PRO A 105 18.37 -23.04 -20.26
C PRO A 105 19.34 -21.97 -20.75
N LYS A 106 20.37 -22.37 -21.50
CA LYS A 106 21.33 -21.45 -22.11
C LYS A 106 20.66 -20.66 -23.25
N ASN A 107 20.07 -19.53 -22.90
CA ASN A 107 19.67 -18.43 -23.78
C ASN A 107 18.58 -18.69 -24.86
N GLU A 108 17.89 -19.84 -24.87
CA GLU A 108 16.89 -20.12 -25.92
C GLU A 108 15.76 -19.08 -26.03
N PRO A 109 15.26 -18.77 -27.25
CA PRO A 109 14.15 -17.86 -27.50
C PRO A 109 12.79 -18.54 -27.29
N GLY A 110 12.49 -18.93 -26.05
CA GLY A 110 11.20 -19.56 -25.74
C GLY A 110 10.84 -19.74 -24.27
N THR A 111 11.77 -19.49 -23.34
CA THR A 111 11.60 -19.82 -21.92
C THR A 111 10.39 -19.12 -21.27
N PRO A 112 9.75 -19.73 -20.25
CA PRO A 112 8.61 -19.12 -19.55
C PRO A 112 8.94 -17.74 -18.96
N VAL A 113 10.17 -17.55 -18.47
CA VAL A 113 10.68 -16.27 -17.95
C VAL A 113 10.67 -15.20 -19.05
N LYS A 114 11.23 -15.46 -20.23
CA LYS A 114 11.23 -14.48 -21.35
C LYS A 114 9.81 -14.09 -21.76
N ARG A 115 8.89 -15.07 -21.86
CA ARG A 115 7.48 -14.80 -22.21
C ARG A 115 6.74 -13.99 -21.13
N ARG A 116 7.00 -14.27 -19.85
CA ARG A 116 6.46 -13.50 -18.72
C ARG A 116 6.97 -12.06 -18.72
N ASN A 117 8.27 -11.86 -18.95
CA ASN A 117 8.87 -10.54 -19.00
C ASN A 117 8.31 -9.72 -20.17
N GLN A 118 8.06 -10.34 -21.33
CA GLN A 118 7.35 -9.70 -22.46
C GLN A 118 5.91 -9.31 -22.11
N HIS A 119 5.14 -10.18 -21.43
CA HIS A 119 3.79 -9.85 -21.00
C HIS A 119 3.77 -8.70 -19.98
N PHE A 120 4.69 -8.72 -19.01
CA PHE A 120 4.83 -7.66 -18.02
C PHE A 120 5.25 -6.33 -18.65
N ALA A 121 6.24 -6.34 -19.56
CA ALA A 121 6.65 -5.15 -20.31
C ALA A 121 5.50 -4.55 -21.12
N LYS A 122 4.62 -5.38 -21.70
CA LYS A 122 3.37 -4.86 -22.30
C LYS A 122 2.46 -4.24 -21.23
N CYS A 123 2.19 -4.89 -20.10
CA CYS A 123 1.35 -4.33 -19.05
C CYS A 123 1.89 -2.99 -18.50
N VAL A 124 3.21 -2.82 -18.43
CA VAL A 124 3.86 -1.55 -18.12
C VAL A 124 3.61 -0.52 -19.22
N SER A 125 3.80 -0.88 -20.50
CA SER A 125 3.55 0.01 -21.65
C SER A 125 2.09 0.48 -21.70
N ASP A 126 1.13 -0.44 -21.55
CA ASP A 126 -0.30 -0.13 -21.51
C ASP A 126 -0.61 0.88 -20.38
N CYS A 127 0.03 0.73 -19.21
CA CYS A 127 -0.13 1.65 -18.08
C CYS A 127 0.54 3.00 -18.30
N VAL A 128 1.67 3.07 -19.02
CA VAL A 128 2.34 4.34 -19.35
C VAL A 128 1.45 5.16 -20.28
N GLU A 129 0.94 4.58 -21.37
CA GLU A 129 0.02 5.28 -22.30
C GLU A 129 -1.24 5.80 -21.56
N LEU A 130 -1.83 4.97 -20.70
CA LEU A 130 -2.94 5.37 -19.83
C LEU A 130 -2.61 6.58 -18.92
N LEU A 131 -1.38 6.64 -18.38
CA LEU A 131 -0.94 7.70 -17.48
C LEU A 131 -0.58 9.00 -18.22
N GLU A 132 -0.02 8.90 -19.43
CA GLU A 132 0.20 10.03 -20.34
C GLU A 132 -1.14 10.65 -20.75
N LEU A 133 -2.13 9.82 -21.09
CA LEU A 133 -3.50 10.25 -21.40
C LEU A 133 -4.23 10.88 -20.19
N LEU A 134 -3.83 10.52 -18.97
CA LEU A 134 -4.25 11.16 -17.71
C LEU A 134 -3.44 12.41 -17.35
N GLY A 135 -2.44 12.81 -18.15
CA GLY A 135 -1.61 14.00 -17.88
C GLY A 135 -0.65 13.86 -16.69
N MET A 136 -0.26 12.63 -16.32
CA MET A 136 0.65 12.38 -15.19
C MET A 136 2.12 12.49 -15.59
N PRO A 137 3.00 13.05 -14.74
CA PRO A 137 4.44 12.97 -14.95
C PRO A 137 4.94 11.54 -14.71
N ILE A 138 5.65 11.01 -15.71
CA ILE A 138 6.25 9.67 -15.71
C ILE A 138 7.77 9.82 -15.89
N LEU A 139 8.53 9.07 -15.09
CA LEU A 139 9.99 9.01 -15.14
C LEU A 139 10.45 7.56 -15.32
N ARG A 140 11.59 7.37 -15.99
CA ARG A 140 12.26 6.07 -16.11
C ARG A 140 13.54 6.04 -15.30
N ALA A 141 13.69 5.03 -14.46
CA ALA A 141 14.91 4.76 -13.71
C ALA A 141 16.01 4.20 -14.63
N CYS A 142 17.28 4.35 -14.23
CA CYS A 142 18.39 3.64 -14.89
C CYS A 142 18.29 2.12 -14.75
N GLY A 143 17.76 1.65 -13.62
CA GLY A 143 17.50 0.23 -13.35
C GLY A 143 16.21 0.07 -12.57
N GLU A 144 16.19 0.55 -11.32
CA GLU A 144 15.15 0.22 -10.34
C GLU A 144 14.26 1.41 -9.99
N ALA A 145 12.95 1.24 -10.08
CA ALA A 145 11.97 2.28 -9.78
C ALA A 145 12.05 2.74 -8.32
N GLU A 146 12.24 1.81 -7.37
CA GLU A 146 12.45 2.08 -5.96
C GLU A 146 13.69 2.97 -5.71
N ALA A 147 14.74 2.82 -6.52
CA ALA A 147 15.98 3.60 -6.42
C ALA A 147 15.81 5.05 -6.90
N LEU A 148 15.01 5.28 -7.95
CA LEU A 148 14.70 6.64 -8.41
C LEU A 148 13.60 7.29 -7.54
N CYS A 149 12.61 6.55 -7.05
CA CYS A 149 11.67 7.02 -6.03
C CYS A 149 12.43 7.55 -4.81
N ALA A 150 13.36 6.75 -4.26
CA ALA A 150 14.20 7.13 -3.13
C ALA A 150 15.04 8.38 -3.41
N GLN A 151 15.69 8.48 -4.59
CA GLN A 151 16.45 9.66 -4.99
C GLN A 151 15.57 10.92 -5.01
N LEU A 152 14.41 10.88 -5.67
CA LEU A 152 13.49 12.01 -5.76
C LEU A 152 12.99 12.48 -4.38
N ASN A 153 12.82 11.56 -3.44
CA ASN A 153 12.41 11.89 -2.07
C ASN A 153 13.58 12.40 -1.21
N TYR A 154 14.78 11.87 -1.41
CA TYR A 154 15.98 12.39 -0.77
C TYR A 154 16.29 13.84 -1.22
N GLU A 155 16.13 14.12 -2.51
CA GLU A 155 16.35 15.44 -3.12
C GLU A 155 15.20 16.44 -2.86
N GLY A 156 14.04 15.99 -2.36
CA GLY A 156 12.88 16.85 -2.09
C GLY A 156 12.05 17.22 -3.34
N HIS A 157 12.22 16.48 -4.44
CA HIS A 157 11.31 16.55 -5.60
C HIS A 157 9.95 15.89 -5.33
N VAL A 158 9.90 14.89 -4.43
CA VAL A 158 8.67 14.33 -3.87
C VAL A 158 8.74 14.24 -2.34
N ASP A 159 7.58 14.22 -1.70
CA ASP A 159 7.44 14.29 -0.24
C ASP A 159 7.32 12.88 0.40
N ALA A 160 6.92 11.87 -0.38
CA ALA A 160 6.95 10.45 0.00
C ALA A 160 7.03 9.51 -1.21
N CYS A 161 7.38 8.24 -0.98
CA CYS A 161 7.39 7.14 -1.97
C CYS A 161 6.29 6.10 -1.65
N ILE A 162 5.47 5.71 -2.63
CA ILE A 162 4.61 4.52 -2.54
C ILE A 162 5.34 3.34 -3.20
N THR A 163 5.86 2.44 -2.37
CA THR A 163 6.33 1.10 -2.72
C THR A 163 6.31 0.22 -1.46
N ALA A 164 6.14 -1.09 -1.60
CA ALA A 164 6.34 -2.03 -0.49
C ALA A 164 7.74 -2.68 -0.49
N ASP A 165 8.60 -2.29 -1.43
CA ASP A 165 9.99 -2.71 -1.40
C ASP A 165 10.76 -1.96 -0.30
N SER A 166 11.52 -2.69 0.51
CA SER A 166 12.30 -2.10 1.60
C SER A 166 13.59 -1.44 1.11
N ASP A 167 14.06 -1.77 -0.09
CA ASP A 167 15.34 -1.28 -0.59
C ASP A 167 15.29 0.21 -0.94
N ALA A 168 14.10 0.79 -1.03
CA ALA A 168 13.89 2.24 -1.00
C ALA A 168 14.65 2.94 0.16
N PHE A 169 14.77 2.32 1.34
CA PHE A 169 15.56 2.88 2.45
C PHE A 169 17.08 2.80 2.21
N LEU A 170 17.55 1.73 1.55
CA LEU A 170 18.96 1.53 1.22
C LEU A 170 19.39 2.55 0.15
N PHE A 171 18.51 2.83 -0.81
CA PHE A 171 18.62 3.93 -1.77
C PHE A 171 18.37 5.33 -1.15
N GLY A 172 18.00 5.43 0.13
CA GLY A 172 17.96 6.68 0.89
C GLY A 172 16.61 7.41 0.97
N ALA A 173 15.48 6.73 0.72
CA ALA A 173 14.15 7.30 0.90
C ALA A 173 13.92 7.77 2.34
N LYS A 174 13.37 8.99 2.49
CA LYS A 174 13.08 9.62 3.79
C LYS A 174 11.70 9.25 4.31
N CYS A 175 10.72 9.07 3.43
CA CYS A 175 9.37 8.63 3.77
C CYS A 175 8.83 7.60 2.77
N VAL A 176 8.46 6.42 3.27
CA VAL A 176 7.93 5.29 2.47
C VAL A 176 6.54 4.90 2.95
N ILE A 177 5.61 4.75 2.01
CA ILE A 177 4.21 4.36 2.22
C ILE A 177 4.05 2.94 1.67
N LYS A 178 4.11 1.95 2.57
CA LYS A 178 4.28 0.53 2.22
C LYS A 178 3.08 -0.11 1.53
N CYS A 179 1.87 0.42 1.74
CA CYS A 179 0.67 -0.08 1.10
C CYS A 179 -0.38 1.01 0.96
N TYR A 180 -0.77 1.31 -0.28
CA TYR A 180 -1.89 2.19 -0.61
C TYR A 180 -3.14 1.38 -0.96
N ARG A 181 -4.27 1.70 -0.32
CA ARG A 181 -5.59 1.10 -0.52
C ARG A 181 -6.61 2.22 -0.74
N SER A 182 -7.20 2.33 -1.94
CA SER A 182 -7.93 3.54 -2.34
C SER A 182 -9.20 3.79 -1.53
N ASN A 183 -9.96 2.74 -1.20
CA ASN A 183 -11.22 2.83 -0.46
C ASN A 183 -11.21 2.15 0.92
N SER A 184 -10.03 1.91 1.51
CA SER A 184 -10.02 1.55 2.92
C SER A 184 -10.27 2.76 3.82
N SER A 185 -10.87 2.52 4.99
CA SER A 185 -10.84 3.45 6.13
C SER A 185 -9.67 3.15 7.08
N GLU A 186 -8.88 2.11 6.82
CA GLU A 186 -7.63 1.87 7.52
C GLU A 186 -6.61 2.97 7.18
N PRO A 187 -5.81 3.44 8.16
CA PRO A 187 -4.71 4.36 7.90
C PRO A 187 -3.60 3.70 7.08
N TYR A 188 -2.80 4.52 6.41
CA TYR A 188 -1.62 4.08 5.66
C TYR A 188 -0.51 3.64 6.61
N GLU A 189 0.18 2.56 6.23
CA GLU A 189 1.39 2.08 6.91
C GLU A 189 2.59 2.87 6.39
N CYS A 190 2.81 4.04 6.99
CA CYS A 190 3.86 4.99 6.63
C CYS A 190 5.09 4.82 7.53
N TYR A 191 6.27 5.04 6.97
CA TYR A 191 7.54 4.96 7.68
C TYR A 191 8.35 6.21 7.36
N ASN A 192 8.97 6.82 8.38
CA ASN A 192 9.95 7.89 8.20
C ASN A 192 11.31 7.39 8.67
N VAL A 193 12.38 7.64 7.89
CA VAL A 193 13.74 7.22 8.25
C VAL A 193 14.18 7.80 9.60
N SER A 194 13.70 8.99 9.96
CA SER A 194 13.99 9.64 11.25
C SER A 194 13.44 8.86 12.45
N ASP A 195 12.31 8.18 12.31
CA ASP A 195 11.73 7.34 13.37
C ASP A 195 12.50 6.02 13.50
N VAL A 196 12.96 5.47 12.37
CA VAL A 196 13.79 4.26 12.30
C VAL A 196 15.17 4.51 12.92
N GLU A 197 15.79 5.64 12.59
CA GLU A 197 17.07 6.09 13.17
C GLU A 197 16.94 6.35 14.68
N ALA A 198 15.90 7.08 15.11
CA ALA A 198 15.66 7.34 16.54
C ALA A 198 15.31 6.07 17.33
N GLY A 199 14.66 5.09 16.70
CA GLY A 199 14.19 3.86 17.34
C GLY A 199 15.22 2.73 17.40
N LEU A 200 16.04 2.56 16.35
CA LEU A 200 17.00 1.47 16.23
C LEU A 200 18.48 1.91 16.29
N GLY A 201 18.76 3.21 16.16
CA GLY A 201 20.13 3.72 16.00
C GLY A 201 20.78 3.31 14.68
N LEU A 202 19.98 2.96 13.66
CA LEU A 202 20.43 2.44 12.36
C LEU A 202 20.22 3.46 11.25
N LYS A 203 21.30 3.89 10.61
CA LYS A 203 21.32 4.81 9.47
C LYS A 203 21.57 4.10 8.13
N ARG A 204 21.57 4.82 7.00
CA ARG A 204 21.62 4.26 5.63
C ARG A 204 22.74 3.24 5.41
N LYS A 205 24.02 3.53 5.72
CA LYS A 205 25.10 2.55 5.50
C LYS A 205 24.94 1.29 6.37
N GLN A 206 24.36 1.43 7.57
CA GLN A 206 24.06 0.32 8.48
C GLN A 206 22.88 -0.53 7.98
N LEU A 207 21.86 0.06 7.35
CA LEU A 207 20.78 -0.69 6.69
C LEU A 207 21.30 -1.48 5.48
N VAL A 208 22.20 -0.90 4.68
CA VAL A 208 22.92 -1.61 3.59
C VAL A 208 23.76 -2.77 4.15
N ALA A 209 24.48 -2.56 5.26
CA ALA A 209 25.23 -3.61 5.94
C ALA A 209 24.35 -4.78 6.42
N ILE A 210 23.15 -4.51 6.95
CA ILE A 210 22.17 -5.54 7.30
C ILE A 210 21.73 -6.33 6.06
N ALA A 211 21.49 -5.66 4.93
CA ALA A 211 21.03 -6.29 3.71
C ALA A 211 22.09 -7.15 2.98
N LEU A 212 23.37 -6.83 3.16
CA LEU A 212 24.47 -7.70 2.75
C LEU A 212 24.56 -8.94 3.65
N LEU A 213 24.41 -8.77 4.97
CA LEU A 213 24.50 -9.89 5.92
C LEU A 213 23.30 -10.85 5.85
N VAL A 214 22.10 -10.37 5.53
CA VAL A 214 20.83 -11.12 5.57
C VAL A 214 20.34 -11.58 4.19
N GLY A 215 20.93 -11.04 3.12
CA GLY A 215 20.43 -11.18 1.76
C GLY A 215 19.37 -10.12 1.39
N ASN A 216 19.21 -9.93 0.09
CA ASN A 216 18.45 -8.87 -0.58
C ASN A 216 17.94 -9.38 -1.95
N ASP A 217 17.55 -8.50 -2.88
CA ASP A 217 17.05 -8.91 -4.21
C ASP A 217 18.14 -9.10 -5.29
N HIS A 218 19.42 -8.91 -4.95
CA HIS A 218 20.59 -9.10 -5.82
C HIS A 218 21.47 -10.27 -5.37
N ASP A 219 21.56 -10.49 -4.06
CA ASP A 219 22.11 -11.68 -3.41
C ASP A 219 21.03 -12.27 -2.49
N LEU A 220 20.51 -13.45 -2.85
CA LEU A 220 19.42 -14.12 -2.14
C LEU A 220 19.82 -14.79 -0.82
N HIS A 221 21.11 -14.90 -0.51
CA HIS A 221 21.61 -15.73 0.59
C HIS A 221 22.27 -14.89 1.68
N GLY A 222 23.01 -13.84 1.32
CA GLY A 222 23.85 -13.10 2.28
C GLY A 222 24.83 -14.05 2.96
N VAL A 223 25.11 -13.83 4.25
CA VAL A 223 26.03 -14.70 5.01
C VAL A 223 25.26 -15.87 5.66
N PRO A 224 25.58 -17.15 5.35
CA PRO A 224 24.81 -18.33 5.76
C PRO A 224 24.47 -18.40 7.25
N GLY A 225 23.17 -18.40 7.52
CA GLY A 225 22.63 -18.46 8.88
C GLY A 225 22.90 -17.20 9.71
N PHE A 226 22.98 -16.04 9.06
CA PHE A 226 22.54 -14.79 9.66
C PHE A 226 21.00 -14.69 9.62
N GLY A 227 20.48 -13.74 10.38
CA GLY A 227 19.09 -13.29 10.39
C GLY A 227 19.08 -11.87 10.92
N VAL A 228 17.96 -11.16 10.78
CA VAL A 228 17.90 -9.72 11.06
C VAL A 228 18.39 -9.38 12.47
N ASP A 229 17.99 -10.12 13.51
CA ASP A 229 18.46 -9.88 14.89
C ASP A 229 19.99 -9.99 15.05
N THR A 230 20.61 -10.97 14.38
CA THR A 230 22.06 -11.19 14.39
C THR A 230 22.79 -10.08 13.63
N ALA A 231 22.26 -9.68 12.48
CA ALA A 231 22.83 -8.63 11.65
C ALA A 231 22.73 -7.26 12.34
N VAL A 232 21.55 -6.89 12.85
CA VAL A 232 21.34 -5.67 13.65
C VAL A 232 22.31 -5.62 14.83
N ARG A 233 22.41 -6.69 15.62
CA ARG A 233 23.30 -6.73 16.79
C ARG A 233 24.79 -6.62 16.42
N PHE A 234 25.20 -7.11 15.25
CA PHE A 234 26.57 -6.96 14.76
C PHE A 234 26.83 -5.53 14.24
N VAL A 235 25.89 -5.01 13.44
CA VAL A 235 26.00 -3.68 12.80
C VAL A 235 25.96 -2.54 13.84
N GLN A 236 25.19 -2.70 14.93
CA GLN A 236 25.16 -1.77 16.06
C GLN A 236 26.47 -1.70 16.88
N LEU A 237 27.48 -2.52 16.58
CA LEU A 237 28.82 -2.40 17.19
C LEU A 237 29.66 -1.28 16.57
N PHE A 238 29.26 -0.75 15.41
CA PHE A 238 30.07 0.17 14.60
C PHE A 238 29.29 1.42 14.19
N ASN A 239 30.01 2.54 14.08
CA ASN A 239 29.46 3.78 13.54
C ASN A 239 29.07 3.64 12.07
N GLU A 240 28.14 4.49 11.60
CA GLU A 240 27.69 4.46 10.20
C GLU A 240 28.86 4.57 9.22
N ASP A 241 29.82 5.46 9.47
CA ASP A 241 30.93 5.68 8.55
C ASP A 241 31.97 4.56 8.55
N GLU A 242 32.06 3.76 9.60
CA GLU A 242 32.99 2.62 9.70
C GLU A 242 32.41 1.30 9.19
N ILE A 243 31.08 1.11 9.20
CA ILE A 243 30.49 -0.24 9.10
C ILE A 243 30.90 -1.01 7.83
N LEU A 244 31.03 -0.34 6.69
CA LEU A 244 31.36 -0.98 5.42
C LEU A 244 32.85 -1.39 5.37
N ASP A 245 33.74 -0.53 5.88
CA ASP A 245 35.16 -0.83 6.02
C ASP A 245 35.36 -2.00 7.01
N ARG A 246 34.59 -2.03 8.10
CA ARG A 246 34.58 -3.15 9.07
C ARG A 246 34.05 -4.45 8.46
N LEU A 247 33.08 -4.40 7.53
CA LEU A 247 32.68 -5.59 6.77
C LEU A 247 33.80 -6.07 5.83
N HIS A 248 34.55 -5.17 5.20
CA HIS A 248 35.73 -5.54 4.39
C HIS A 248 36.86 -6.15 5.22
N GLU A 249 37.21 -5.55 6.38
CA GLU A 249 38.17 -6.12 7.34
C GLU A 249 37.77 -7.55 7.75
N VAL A 250 36.49 -7.74 8.10
CA VAL A 250 35.98 -9.04 8.53
C VAL A 250 35.91 -10.06 7.39
N GLY A 251 35.54 -9.66 6.18
CA GLY A 251 35.60 -10.52 4.99
C GLY A 251 37.02 -11.02 4.70
N GLN A 252 38.04 -10.20 5.00
CA GLN A 252 39.46 -10.55 4.93
C GLN A 252 39.97 -11.36 6.15
N GLY A 253 39.09 -11.73 7.09
CA GLY A 253 39.43 -12.53 8.27
C GLY A 253 39.94 -11.76 9.48
N VAL A 254 39.98 -10.42 9.43
CA VAL A 254 40.35 -9.60 10.60
C VAL A 254 39.18 -9.57 11.58
N ILE A 255 39.43 -9.85 12.87
CA ILE A 255 38.40 -9.76 13.91
C ILE A 255 38.48 -8.39 14.60
N PRO A 256 37.44 -7.53 14.52
CA PRO A 256 37.43 -6.24 15.19
C PRO A 256 37.51 -6.39 16.71
N VAL A 257 38.56 -5.81 17.29
CA VAL A 257 38.72 -5.72 18.74
C VAL A 257 37.77 -4.65 19.26
N VAL A 258 36.69 -5.06 19.93
CA VAL A 258 35.78 -4.12 20.60
C VAL A 258 36.58 -3.38 21.69
N THR A 259 36.64 -2.06 21.58
CA THR A 259 37.56 -1.17 22.31
C THR A 259 37.19 -0.97 23.79
N GLY A 260 37.25 -2.05 24.57
CA GLY A 260 37.14 -2.06 26.03
C GLY A 260 38.43 -2.47 26.77
N SER A 261 39.44 -2.99 26.06
CA SER A 261 40.73 -3.43 26.59
C SER A 261 41.87 -2.97 25.68
N ILE A 262 43.02 -2.64 26.27
CA ILE A 262 44.24 -2.28 25.53
C ILE A 262 44.87 -3.55 24.96
N GLY A 263 44.97 -3.65 23.63
CA GLY A 263 45.61 -4.76 22.92
C GLY A 263 45.54 -4.57 21.40
N SER A 264 46.59 -5.00 20.69
CA SER A 264 46.64 -4.93 19.21
C SER A 264 45.68 -5.92 18.56
N ALA A 265 45.31 -5.68 17.30
CA ALA A 265 44.57 -6.64 16.48
C ALA A 265 45.32 -7.99 16.39
N THR A 266 44.57 -9.09 16.50
CA THR A 266 45.09 -10.46 16.51
C THR A 266 44.63 -11.21 15.25
N HIS A 267 45.57 -11.88 14.57
CA HIS A 267 45.24 -12.86 13.53
C HIS A 267 44.56 -14.11 14.11
N LEU A 268 43.99 -14.94 13.23
CA LEU A 268 42.94 -15.92 13.53
C LEU A 268 43.33 -17.17 14.37
N ASP A 269 44.62 -17.37 14.64
CA ASP A 269 45.18 -18.69 14.96
C ASP A 269 45.76 -18.91 16.37
N GLU A 270 45.79 -17.89 17.25
CA GLU A 270 46.23 -18.09 18.65
C GLU A 270 45.07 -18.05 19.68
N PRO A 271 44.81 -19.16 20.40
CA PRO A 271 43.95 -19.14 21.59
C PRO A 271 44.73 -18.55 22.78
N ASN A 272 44.35 -17.36 23.23
CA ASN A 272 44.99 -16.69 24.37
C ASN A 272 44.98 -17.57 25.65
N VAL A 273 46.16 -17.99 26.10
CA VAL A 273 46.36 -19.02 27.14
C VAL A 273 46.37 -18.44 28.58
N ASP A 274 46.65 -17.15 28.75
CA ASP A 274 47.22 -16.60 30.00
C ASP A 274 46.22 -16.10 31.06
N ASP A 275 44.91 -16.30 30.90
CA ASP A 275 43.89 -15.94 31.91
C ASP A 275 43.34 -17.16 32.70
N ALA A 276 44.22 -18.13 32.96
CA ALA A 276 43.97 -19.30 33.80
C ALA A 276 44.41 -19.12 35.27
N LEU A 277 45.34 -18.19 35.55
CA LEU A 277 46.20 -18.22 36.74
C LEU A 277 45.94 -17.12 37.80
N SER A 278 44.72 -16.58 37.94
CA SER A 278 44.43 -15.57 39.00
C SER A 278 42.98 -15.42 39.50
N LYS A 279 42.10 -16.42 39.36
CA LYS A 279 40.66 -16.28 39.71
C LYS A 279 40.17 -17.14 40.89
N ALA A 280 40.81 -16.95 42.04
CA ALA A 280 40.29 -17.39 43.34
C ALA A 280 38.97 -16.67 43.67
N ARG A 281 37.83 -17.37 43.52
CA ARG A 281 36.51 -16.81 43.85
C ARG A 281 36.42 -16.57 45.36
N SER A 282 36.03 -15.35 45.76
CA SER A 282 35.72 -15.06 47.16
C SER A 282 34.65 -16.03 47.69
N PRO A 283 34.82 -16.60 48.89
CA PRO A 283 33.89 -17.59 49.43
C PRO A 283 32.53 -16.97 49.68
N HIS A 284 31.47 -17.76 49.43
CA HIS A 284 30.08 -17.38 49.68
C HIS A 284 29.37 -18.48 50.47
N CYS A 285 28.41 -18.09 51.31
CA CYS A 285 27.72 -19.03 52.19
C CYS A 285 26.69 -19.85 51.41
N SER A 286 26.72 -21.17 51.56
CA SER A 286 25.84 -22.08 50.81
C SER A 286 24.35 -21.86 51.09
N HIS A 287 24.01 -21.37 52.29
CA HIS A 287 22.63 -21.01 52.69
C HIS A 287 22.18 -19.66 52.15
N CYS A 288 22.75 -18.53 52.62
CA CYS A 288 22.28 -17.19 52.25
C CYS A 288 22.86 -16.64 50.92
N GLY A 289 23.93 -17.22 50.38
CA GLY A 289 24.58 -16.73 49.16
C GLY A 289 25.41 -15.45 49.34
N HIS A 290 25.49 -14.88 50.55
CA HIS A 290 26.32 -13.72 50.87
C HIS A 290 27.81 -14.06 51.04
N PRO A 291 28.74 -13.09 50.87
CA PRO A 291 30.18 -13.29 51.07
C PRO A 291 30.52 -13.83 52.45
N GLY A 292 31.59 -14.62 52.56
CA GLY A 292 31.93 -15.39 53.76
C GLY A 292 31.54 -16.86 53.63
N SER A 293 32.15 -17.76 54.40
CA SER A 293 31.81 -19.19 54.37
C SER A 293 30.67 -19.55 55.33
N LYS A 294 29.98 -20.68 55.13
CA LYS A 294 28.99 -21.19 56.10
C LYS A 294 29.59 -21.35 57.51
N LYS A 295 30.86 -21.75 57.62
CA LYS A 295 31.60 -21.89 58.90
C LYS A 295 32.01 -20.55 59.53
N ALA A 296 31.99 -19.45 58.76
CA ALA A 296 32.17 -18.10 59.27
C ALA A 296 30.83 -17.54 59.77
N HIS A 297 29.76 -17.68 58.98
CA HIS A 297 28.43 -17.19 59.39
C HIS A 297 27.82 -17.94 60.59
N SER A 298 28.31 -19.15 60.90
CA SER A 298 28.00 -19.87 62.15
C SER A 298 28.89 -19.49 63.34
N LYS A 299 29.72 -18.44 63.22
CA LYS A 299 30.60 -17.89 64.27
C LYS A 299 30.41 -16.38 64.45
N SER A 300 30.10 -15.67 63.37
CA SER A 300 29.75 -14.25 63.36
C SER A 300 28.51 -14.04 62.50
N SER A 301 27.54 -13.25 62.97
CA SER A 301 26.30 -12.97 62.24
C SER A 301 26.56 -12.41 60.84
N CYS A 302 25.83 -12.88 59.84
CA CYS A 302 25.97 -12.40 58.46
C CYS A 302 25.40 -10.98 58.31
N GLU A 303 26.27 -10.00 58.13
CA GLU A 303 25.95 -8.55 58.01
C GLU A 303 24.90 -8.21 56.93
N HIS A 304 24.75 -9.08 55.92
CA HIS A 304 23.80 -8.90 54.83
C HIS A 304 22.46 -9.63 55.04
N CYS A 305 22.29 -10.39 56.13
CA CYS A 305 21.01 -11.00 56.49
C CYS A 305 20.25 -10.07 57.44
N ILE A 306 19.09 -9.58 57.01
CA ILE A 306 18.20 -8.72 57.81
C ILE A 306 17.48 -9.59 58.86
N ASN A 307 18.20 -10.03 59.89
CA ASN A 307 17.64 -10.78 61.01
C ASN A 307 18.29 -10.32 62.33
N ASN A 308 17.49 -9.75 63.23
CA ASN A 308 17.96 -9.13 64.47
C ASN A 308 18.30 -10.18 65.52
N GLY A 309 19.50 -10.76 65.40
CA GLY A 309 20.11 -11.60 66.41
C GLY A 309 20.04 -13.11 66.12
N PHE A 310 21.15 -13.76 66.46
CA PHE A 310 21.33 -15.19 66.72
C PHE A 310 21.26 -16.21 65.55
N GLU A 311 22.46 -16.73 65.28
CA GLU A 311 22.82 -18.09 64.84
C GLU A 311 22.51 -18.57 63.41
N ASN A 312 21.42 -18.17 62.74
CA ASN A 312 21.09 -18.78 61.43
C ASN A 312 20.95 -17.81 60.25
N CYS A 313 21.64 -18.15 59.15
CA CYS A 313 21.48 -17.52 57.84
C CYS A 313 20.10 -17.80 57.24
N ILE A 314 19.45 -16.74 56.74
CA ILE A 314 18.26 -16.87 55.87
C ILE A 314 18.62 -17.70 54.63
N VAL A 315 17.72 -18.57 54.19
CA VAL A 315 17.90 -19.35 52.94
C VAL A 315 17.78 -18.42 51.74
N LYS A 316 18.75 -18.47 50.81
CA LYS A 316 18.76 -17.67 49.59
C LYS A 316 17.48 -17.92 48.75
N PRO A 317 16.78 -16.87 48.29
CA PRO A 317 15.65 -17.02 47.37
C PRO A 317 16.03 -17.71 46.05
N ALA A 318 15.02 -18.27 45.37
CA ALA A 318 15.18 -18.73 44.00
C ALA A 318 15.65 -17.56 43.09
N GLY A 319 16.67 -17.80 42.27
CA GLY A 319 17.25 -16.77 41.40
C GLY A 319 18.16 -15.73 42.08
N PHE A 320 18.51 -15.91 43.37
CA PHE A 320 19.42 -15.00 44.10
C PHE A 320 20.73 -14.74 43.34
N LYS A 321 21.09 -13.45 43.19
CA LYS A 321 22.35 -12.97 42.60
C LYS A 321 23.11 -12.17 43.66
N CYS A 322 24.34 -12.57 43.99
CA CYS A 322 25.16 -11.80 44.91
C CYS A 322 25.62 -10.49 44.24
N LEU A 323 25.55 -9.37 44.98
CA LEU A 323 25.90 -8.03 44.54
C LEU A 323 27.28 -7.56 45.05
N CYS A 324 28.11 -8.47 45.57
CA CYS A 324 29.46 -8.12 45.98
C CYS A 324 30.36 -7.85 44.75
N SER A 325 31.34 -6.95 44.89
CA SER A 325 32.17 -6.48 43.77
C SER A 325 32.89 -7.62 43.01
N SER A 326 33.30 -8.69 43.71
CA SER A 326 33.93 -9.86 43.09
C SER A 326 32.97 -10.68 42.23
N CYS A 327 31.75 -10.96 42.70
CA CYS A 327 30.73 -11.63 41.89
C CYS A 327 30.20 -10.76 40.75
N GLU A 328 30.12 -9.45 40.94
CA GLU A 328 29.75 -8.54 39.86
C GLU A 328 30.82 -8.50 38.76
N LYS A 329 32.11 -8.41 39.12
CA LYS A 329 33.24 -8.48 38.18
C LYS A 329 33.33 -9.83 37.46
N ASP A 330 33.18 -10.95 38.17
CA ASP A 330 33.14 -12.30 37.58
C ASP A 330 31.94 -12.47 36.63
N ARG A 331 30.77 -11.90 36.96
CA ARG A 331 29.60 -11.88 36.07
C ARG A 331 29.84 -11.03 34.82
N LYS A 332 30.31 -9.78 34.97
CA LYS A 332 30.65 -8.89 33.85
C LYS A 332 31.71 -9.51 32.94
N SER A 333 32.76 -10.11 33.49
CA SER A 333 33.80 -10.81 32.73
C SER A 333 33.25 -12.05 31.98
N LYS A 334 32.28 -12.79 32.54
CA LYS A 334 31.59 -13.89 31.84
C LYS A 334 30.63 -13.41 30.76
N GLU A 335 29.96 -12.28 30.97
CA GLU A 335 29.07 -11.64 29.99
C GLU A 335 29.90 -11.09 28.82
N GLN A 336 31.04 -10.43 29.09
CA GLN A 336 32.04 -10.03 28.11
C GLN A 336 32.62 -11.21 27.34
N ARG A 337 33.14 -12.25 28.01
CA ARG A 337 33.66 -13.47 27.33
C ARG A 337 32.60 -14.14 26.46
N LYS A 338 31.32 -14.11 26.83
CA LYS A 338 30.21 -14.59 25.98
C LYS A 338 29.97 -13.69 24.76
N HIS A 339 30.14 -12.38 24.89
CA HIS A 339 30.06 -11.44 23.77
C HIS A 339 31.22 -11.67 22.80
N GLU A 340 32.46 -11.75 23.29
CA GLU A 340 33.67 -12.01 22.50
C GLU A 340 33.56 -13.36 21.76
N ASN A 341 33.19 -14.45 22.46
CA ASN A 341 32.97 -15.76 21.84
C ASN A 341 31.78 -15.82 20.87
N TRP A 342 30.85 -14.85 20.93
CA TRP A 342 29.80 -14.69 19.93
C TRP A 342 30.33 -13.91 18.72
N LEU A 343 31.02 -12.80 18.93
CA LEU A 343 31.60 -11.97 17.87
C LEU A 343 32.60 -12.76 17.02
N ILE A 344 33.49 -13.54 17.63
CA ILE A 344 34.43 -14.42 16.92
C ILE A 344 33.69 -15.41 16.01
N LYS A 345 32.54 -15.95 16.43
CA LYS A 345 31.71 -16.86 15.61
C LYS A 345 30.96 -16.16 14.49
N VAL A 346 30.60 -14.89 14.70
CA VAL A 346 29.94 -14.04 13.70
C VAL A 346 30.95 -13.61 12.63
N CYS A 347 32.13 -13.12 13.02
CA CYS A 347 33.23 -12.82 12.12
C CYS A 347 33.71 -14.05 11.34
N LYS A 348 33.88 -15.22 11.99
CA LYS A 348 34.26 -16.48 11.30
C LYS A 348 33.21 -17.00 10.31
N LYS A 349 31.95 -16.54 10.36
CA LYS A 349 30.95 -16.79 9.31
C LYS A 349 31.13 -15.85 8.13
N ILE A 350 31.29 -14.56 8.40
CA ILE A 350 31.48 -13.53 7.37
C ILE A 350 32.78 -13.78 6.58
N ALA A 351 33.87 -14.10 7.27
CA ALA A 351 35.17 -14.45 6.69
C ALA A 351 35.19 -15.79 5.92
N ALA A 352 34.09 -16.55 5.94
CA ALA A 352 33.93 -17.79 5.19
C ALA A 352 33.07 -17.63 3.93
N GLU A 353 32.57 -16.43 3.66
CA GLU A 353 31.74 -16.13 2.49
C GLU A 353 32.60 -15.55 1.35
N GLU A 354 32.49 -16.14 0.16
CA GLU A 354 33.36 -15.76 -0.96
C GLU A 354 32.97 -14.40 -1.53
N ASN A 355 33.97 -13.53 -1.75
CA ASN A 355 33.80 -12.17 -2.29
C ASN A 355 32.93 -11.24 -1.40
N PHE A 356 32.80 -11.53 -0.10
CA PHE A 356 32.08 -10.66 0.84
C PHE A 356 32.94 -9.51 1.39
N PRO A 357 32.39 -8.29 1.56
CA PRO A 357 31.09 -7.81 1.09
C PRO A 357 31.15 -7.41 -0.39
N ASN A 358 30.05 -7.65 -1.10
CA ASN A 358 29.94 -7.35 -2.53
C ASN A 358 29.94 -5.82 -2.77
N THR A 359 31.02 -5.32 -3.39
CA THR A 359 31.23 -3.89 -3.67
C THR A 359 30.29 -3.33 -4.74
N GLU A 360 29.81 -4.14 -5.68
CA GLU A 360 28.86 -3.71 -6.72
C GLU A 360 27.50 -3.38 -6.09
N ILE A 361 27.02 -4.24 -5.18
CA ILE A 361 25.78 -4.04 -4.42
C ILE A 361 25.90 -2.80 -3.51
N ILE A 362 27.05 -2.60 -2.84
CA ILE A 362 27.32 -1.37 -2.05
C ILE A 362 27.27 -0.12 -2.94
N ALA A 363 28.00 -0.12 -4.06
CA ALA A 363 28.09 1.04 -4.96
C ALA A 363 26.74 1.37 -5.61
N MET A 364 25.92 0.36 -5.87
CA MET A 364 24.55 0.49 -6.38
C MET A 364 23.61 1.13 -5.33
N TYR A 365 23.52 0.58 -4.11
CA TYR A 365 22.64 1.16 -3.08
C TYR A 365 23.06 2.57 -2.64
N LEU A 366 24.36 2.89 -2.67
CA LEU A 366 24.90 4.21 -2.33
C LEU A 366 25.01 5.17 -3.54
N ARG A 367 24.48 4.78 -4.71
CA ARG A 367 24.49 5.61 -5.92
C ARG A 367 23.58 6.84 -5.75
N ASN A 368 24.11 8.01 -6.10
CA ASN A 368 23.38 9.29 -6.01
C ASN A 368 22.70 9.74 -7.32
N ASN A 369 22.81 8.98 -8.41
CA ASN A 369 22.11 9.28 -9.66
C ASN A 369 21.56 8.01 -10.33
N ASN A 370 20.24 7.86 -10.26
CA ASN A 370 19.46 6.75 -10.78
C ASN A 370 18.59 7.17 -11.99
N ARG A 371 18.89 8.33 -12.62
CA ARG A 371 18.20 8.90 -13.78
C ARG A 371 18.99 8.72 -15.08
N HIS A 372 18.30 8.51 -16.20
CA HIS A 372 18.91 8.53 -17.54
C HIS A 372 19.39 9.93 -17.98
N CYS A 373 18.84 11.02 -17.42
CA CYS A 373 19.27 12.39 -17.71
C CYS A 373 19.77 13.09 -16.45
N HIS A 374 20.76 13.97 -16.60
CA HIS A 374 21.38 14.75 -15.53
C HIS A 374 20.59 16.00 -15.13
N ASP A 375 19.60 16.41 -15.92
CA ASP A 375 18.77 17.58 -15.63
C ASP A 375 17.86 17.39 -14.40
N SER A 376 17.46 18.51 -13.80
CA SER A 376 16.41 18.53 -12.77
C SER A 376 15.08 18.02 -13.35
N PRO A 377 14.26 17.27 -12.59
CA PRO A 377 13.09 16.61 -13.13
C PRO A 377 11.99 17.66 -13.29
N SER A 378 11.62 17.98 -14.53
CA SER A 378 10.52 18.88 -14.83
C SER A 378 9.17 18.18 -14.55
N LEU A 379 8.82 18.05 -13.28
CA LEU A 379 7.56 17.46 -12.82
C LEU A 379 6.39 18.39 -13.15
N ARG A 380 5.64 18.05 -14.19
CA ARG A 380 4.44 18.76 -14.64
C ARG A 380 3.25 17.80 -14.63
N TRP A 381 2.10 18.29 -14.17
CA TRP A 381 0.81 17.62 -14.29
C TRP A 381 0.01 18.37 -15.34
N ASP A 382 -0.30 17.70 -16.45
CA ASP A 382 -1.01 18.26 -17.59
C ASP A 382 -2.52 17.94 -17.53
N TYR A 383 -3.30 18.63 -18.36
CA TYR A 383 -4.74 18.38 -18.46
C TYR A 383 -5.00 17.05 -19.20
N PRO A 384 -5.85 16.13 -18.67
CA PRO A 384 -6.12 14.84 -19.30
C PRO A 384 -6.66 14.94 -20.74
N ASN A 385 -6.17 14.10 -21.64
CA ASN A 385 -6.74 13.95 -22.98
C ASN A 385 -7.99 13.04 -22.91
N VAL A 386 -9.10 13.63 -22.43
CA VAL A 386 -10.40 12.95 -22.24
C VAL A 386 -10.91 12.27 -23.51
N GLY A 387 -10.55 12.78 -24.70
CA GLY A 387 -10.91 12.17 -25.98
C GLY A 387 -10.22 10.82 -26.17
N CYS A 388 -8.91 10.85 -26.37
CA CYS A 388 -8.12 9.64 -26.63
C CYS A 388 -8.15 8.64 -25.46
N LEU A 389 -8.31 9.11 -24.22
CA LEU A 389 -8.49 8.25 -23.04
C LEU A 389 -9.81 7.46 -23.06
N VAL A 390 -10.89 8.04 -23.59
CA VAL A 390 -12.14 7.30 -23.80
C VAL A 390 -11.93 6.21 -24.85
N ASP A 391 -11.34 6.54 -26.00
CA ASP A 391 -11.13 5.58 -27.09
C ASP A 391 -10.19 4.43 -26.67
N PHE A 392 -9.11 4.75 -25.94
CA PHE A 392 -8.18 3.80 -25.36
C PHE A 392 -8.85 2.82 -24.39
N LEU A 393 -9.75 3.30 -23.52
CA LEU A 393 -10.48 2.46 -22.56
C LEU A 393 -11.64 1.68 -23.21
N VAL A 394 -12.30 2.21 -24.24
CA VAL A 394 -13.25 1.43 -25.07
C VAL A 394 -12.52 0.25 -25.73
N TYR A 395 -11.35 0.50 -26.33
CA TYR A 395 -10.56 -0.55 -26.99
C TYR A 395 -10.03 -1.59 -26.00
N ASN A 396 -9.30 -1.17 -24.96
CA ASN A 396 -8.60 -2.07 -24.05
C ASN A 396 -9.48 -2.71 -22.97
N MET A 397 -10.49 -1.99 -22.46
CA MET A 397 -11.34 -2.43 -21.34
C MET A 397 -12.78 -2.78 -21.75
N HIS A 398 -13.24 -2.37 -22.93
CA HIS A 398 -14.65 -2.43 -23.36
C HIS A 398 -15.60 -1.75 -22.37
N TRP A 399 -15.17 -0.62 -21.82
CA TRP A 399 -16.03 0.25 -21.01
C TRP A 399 -16.83 1.20 -21.89
N ASP A 400 -18.04 1.53 -21.48
CA ASP A 400 -18.89 2.48 -22.17
C ASP A 400 -18.33 3.92 -22.09
N PRO A 401 -18.38 4.72 -23.18
CA PRO A 401 -17.92 6.12 -23.18
C PRO A 401 -18.52 7.02 -22.10
N SER A 402 -19.78 6.83 -21.72
CA SER A 402 -20.43 7.61 -20.66
C SER A 402 -19.93 7.20 -19.27
N TYR A 403 -19.73 5.89 -19.04
CA TYR A 403 -19.12 5.38 -17.81
C TYR A 403 -17.69 5.91 -17.62
N ILE A 404 -16.85 5.88 -18.67
CA ILE A 404 -15.48 6.41 -18.60
C ILE A 404 -15.49 7.89 -18.20
N ARG A 405 -16.31 8.71 -18.88
CA ARG A 405 -16.45 10.14 -18.58
C ARG A 405 -16.96 10.37 -17.15
N GLN A 406 -17.96 9.62 -16.71
CA GLN A 406 -18.50 9.70 -15.34
C GLN A 406 -17.43 9.35 -14.28
N ARG A 407 -16.54 8.40 -14.57
CA ARG A 407 -15.42 8.03 -13.68
C ARG A 407 -14.28 9.05 -13.66
N MET A 408 -14.07 9.82 -14.74
CA MET A 408 -13.08 10.91 -14.78
C MET A 408 -13.50 12.16 -14.00
N LEU A 409 -14.81 12.44 -13.86
CA LEU A 409 -15.32 13.70 -13.29
C LEU A 409 -14.71 14.14 -11.95
N PRO A 410 -14.43 13.26 -10.95
CA PRO A 410 -13.77 13.68 -9.69
C PRO A 410 -12.37 14.24 -9.91
N MET A 411 -11.64 13.77 -10.93
CA MET A 411 -10.33 14.32 -11.29
C MET A 411 -10.47 15.65 -12.00
N LEU A 412 -11.40 15.76 -12.95
CA LEU A 412 -11.64 16.99 -13.72
C LEU A 412 -12.13 18.15 -12.84
N SER A 413 -12.99 17.87 -11.86
CA SER A 413 -13.41 18.84 -10.84
C SER A 413 -12.27 19.25 -9.89
N THR A 414 -11.40 18.31 -9.51
CA THR A 414 -10.19 18.64 -8.73
C THR A 414 -9.23 19.55 -9.51
N ILE A 415 -9.01 19.29 -10.81
CA ILE A 415 -8.20 20.16 -11.68
C ILE A 415 -8.82 21.55 -11.76
N TYR A 416 -10.11 21.62 -12.11
CA TYR A 416 -10.87 22.86 -12.18
C TYR A 416 -10.75 23.70 -10.91
N LEU A 417 -10.93 23.10 -9.73
CA LEU A 417 -10.84 23.83 -8.46
C LEU A 417 -9.40 24.28 -8.14
N ARG A 418 -8.37 23.50 -8.50
CA ARG A 418 -6.95 23.88 -8.41
C ARG A 418 -6.62 25.08 -9.33
N GLU A 419 -7.13 25.08 -10.56
CA GLU A 419 -6.97 26.19 -11.52
C GLU A 419 -7.72 27.46 -11.07
N MET A 420 -8.96 27.31 -10.57
CA MET A 420 -9.75 28.41 -10.01
C MET A 420 -9.08 29.05 -8.80
N ALA A 421 -8.57 28.25 -7.85
CA ALA A 421 -7.83 28.74 -6.69
C ALA A 421 -6.55 29.48 -7.08
N SER A 422 -5.86 29.01 -8.12
CA SER A 422 -4.57 29.55 -8.58
C SER A 422 -4.70 30.82 -9.41
N THR A 423 -5.68 30.88 -10.33
CA THR A 423 -5.81 31.97 -11.32
C THR A 423 -6.98 32.92 -11.07
N LYS A 424 -8.00 32.50 -10.31
CA LYS A 424 -9.26 33.21 -10.06
C LYS A 424 -10.03 33.56 -11.36
N THR A 425 -9.85 32.78 -12.42
CA THR A 425 -10.44 33.01 -13.75
C THR A 425 -11.94 32.68 -13.75
N ARG A 426 -12.78 33.68 -13.49
CA ARG A 426 -14.25 33.55 -13.30
C ARG A 426 -15.06 32.91 -14.44
N ASN A 427 -14.45 32.63 -15.60
CA ASN A 427 -15.12 32.10 -16.79
C ASN A 427 -14.77 30.63 -17.11
N LEU A 428 -14.01 29.94 -16.26
CA LEU A 428 -13.77 28.49 -16.44
C LEU A 428 -15.07 27.71 -16.26
N LEU A 429 -15.32 26.72 -17.14
CA LEU A 429 -16.42 25.75 -17.04
C LEU A 429 -15.89 24.33 -16.83
N LEU A 430 -16.47 23.59 -15.90
CA LEU A 430 -16.16 22.18 -15.71
C LEU A 430 -16.66 21.39 -16.93
N CYS A 431 -15.75 20.69 -17.60
CA CYS A 431 -16.01 19.93 -18.84
C CYS A 431 -16.68 20.77 -19.95
N ASP A 432 -16.33 22.06 -20.06
CA ASP A 432 -16.87 23.04 -21.01
C ASP A 432 -18.41 23.22 -20.96
N GLN A 433 -19.05 22.70 -19.91
CA GLN A 433 -20.51 22.58 -19.83
C GLN A 433 -21.09 23.07 -18.51
N TYR A 434 -20.37 22.94 -17.39
CA TYR A 434 -20.92 23.15 -16.05
C TYR A 434 -20.30 24.34 -15.32
N GLU A 435 -21.13 25.25 -14.82
CA GLU A 435 -20.75 26.35 -13.93
C GLU A 435 -20.89 25.91 -12.46
N PHE A 436 -20.06 26.45 -11.57
CA PHE A 436 -20.26 26.28 -10.12
C PHE A 436 -21.55 27.00 -9.71
N HIS A 437 -22.46 26.30 -9.01
CA HIS A 437 -23.77 26.87 -8.64
C HIS A 437 -23.93 27.06 -7.13
N SER A 438 -23.68 26.03 -6.32
CA SER A 438 -23.80 26.14 -4.86
C SER A 438 -23.21 24.95 -4.10
N ILE A 439 -22.81 25.20 -2.85
CA ILE A 439 -22.56 24.12 -1.87
C ILE A 439 -23.91 23.63 -1.34
N GLN A 440 -24.22 22.34 -1.51
CA GLN A 440 -25.49 21.76 -1.06
C GLN A 440 -25.46 21.40 0.43
N ARG A 441 -24.37 20.76 0.90
CA ARG A 441 -24.16 20.36 2.31
C ARG A 441 -22.71 19.97 2.58
N VAL A 442 -22.34 19.90 3.85
CA VAL A 442 -21.18 19.12 4.30
C VAL A 442 -21.57 17.64 4.37
N LYS A 443 -20.66 16.75 3.97
CA LYS A 443 -20.78 15.29 3.99
C LYS A 443 -19.52 14.70 4.60
N ILE A 444 -19.63 13.65 5.41
CA ILE A 444 -18.46 12.94 5.94
C ILE A 444 -18.20 11.70 5.08
N ARG A 445 -16.95 11.51 4.66
CA ARG A 445 -16.45 10.31 3.99
C ARG A 445 -15.10 9.91 4.59
N TYR A 446 -14.92 8.61 4.89
CA TYR A 446 -13.67 8.06 5.46
C TYR A 446 -13.18 8.81 6.72
N GLY A 447 -14.10 9.37 7.52
CA GLY A 447 -13.78 10.16 8.71
C GLY A 447 -13.45 11.63 8.46
N HIS A 448 -13.51 12.12 7.22
CA HIS A 448 -13.15 13.50 6.85
C HIS A 448 -14.32 14.25 6.20
N PRO A 449 -14.41 15.59 6.38
CA PRO A 449 -15.50 16.40 5.85
C PRO A 449 -15.21 16.89 4.41
N TYR A 450 -16.19 16.73 3.54
CA TYR A 450 -16.21 17.18 2.14
C TYR A 450 -17.43 18.08 1.91
N TYR A 451 -17.39 18.95 0.91
CA TYR A 451 -18.57 19.65 0.40
C TYR A 451 -19.23 18.85 -0.72
N LEU A 452 -20.54 18.64 -0.64
CA LEU A 452 -21.33 18.19 -1.78
C LEU A 452 -21.64 19.42 -2.64
N VAL A 453 -20.94 19.58 -3.76
CA VAL A 453 -21.06 20.72 -4.67
C VAL A 453 -22.11 20.43 -5.75
N LYS A 454 -23.03 21.38 -5.96
CA LYS A 454 -23.97 21.41 -7.08
C LYS A 454 -23.39 22.28 -8.18
N TRP A 455 -23.21 21.69 -9.36
CA TRP A 455 -22.78 22.36 -10.59
C TRP A 455 -23.97 22.43 -11.54
N LYS A 456 -24.16 23.55 -12.25
CA LYS A 456 -25.29 23.76 -13.17
C LYS A 456 -24.83 23.65 -14.61
N ARG A 457 -25.56 22.93 -15.47
CA ARG A 457 -25.26 22.90 -16.90
C ARG A 457 -25.63 24.25 -17.53
N THR A 458 -24.69 24.83 -18.27
CA THR A 458 -24.90 26.03 -19.09
C THR A 458 -25.65 25.67 -20.39
N ASN A 459 -26.32 26.65 -20.98
CA ASN A 459 -27.14 26.45 -22.19
C ASN A 459 -26.39 26.75 -23.51
N ASN A 460 -25.08 27.07 -23.46
CA ASN A 460 -24.35 27.61 -24.61
C ASN A 460 -23.69 26.55 -25.51
N SER A 461 -23.74 25.27 -25.15
CA SER A 461 -23.18 24.19 -25.97
C SER A 461 -24.10 23.82 -27.15
N ASN A 462 -23.98 24.54 -28.27
CA ASN A 462 -24.64 24.24 -29.55
C ASN A 462 -24.08 22.98 -30.26
N VAL A 463 -23.69 21.96 -29.47
CA VAL A 463 -23.22 20.65 -29.93
C VAL A 463 -24.25 19.61 -29.51
N CYS A 464 -25.33 19.51 -30.27
CA CYS A 464 -26.30 18.43 -30.13
C CYS A 464 -25.67 17.11 -30.57
N ILE A 465 -25.02 16.41 -29.64
CA ILE A 465 -24.72 14.98 -29.82
C ILE A 465 -26.07 14.25 -29.80
N ASN A 466 -26.61 14.02 -31.00
CA ASN A 466 -27.88 13.33 -31.22
C ASN A 466 -27.76 11.84 -30.89
N TYR A 467 -27.73 11.51 -29.61
CA TYR A 467 -28.14 10.20 -29.12
C TYR A 467 -29.65 10.05 -29.34
N LYS A 468 -30.03 9.68 -30.57
CA LYS A 468 -31.36 9.18 -30.88
C LYS A 468 -31.52 7.82 -30.21
N THR A 469 -32.09 7.79 -29.01
CA THR A 469 -32.54 6.55 -28.39
C THR A 469 -33.75 6.02 -29.16
N GLN A 470 -33.50 5.17 -30.16
CA GLN A 470 -34.56 4.35 -30.76
C GLN A 470 -34.99 3.30 -29.74
N ASN A 471 -36.16 3.48 -29.14
CA ASN A 471 -36.82 2.46 -28.34
C ASN A 471 -37.38 1.36 -29.27
N GLU A 472 -36.49 0.48 -29.72
CA GLU A 472 -36.87 -0.79 -30.33
C GLU A 472 -36.89 -1.86 -29.24
N HIS A 473 -38.04 -1.99 -28.57
CA HIS A 473 -38.32 -3.14 -27.71
C HIS A 473 -38.55 -4.37 -28.61
N SER A 474 -37.49 -5.13 -28.85
CA SER A 474 -37.65 -6.54 -29.20
C SER A 474 -37.92 -7.33 -27.92
N GLU A 475 -39.10 -7.96 -27.85
CA GLU A 475 -39.30 -9.08 -26.94
C GLU A 475 -38.42 -10.23 -27.44
N PHE A 476 -37.43 -10.64 -26.64
CA PHE A 476 -36.73 -11.90 -26.82
C PHE A 476 -36.73 -12.68 -25.50
N GLU A 477 -36.84 -14.00 -25.64
CA GLU A 477 -37.17 -14.90 -24.56
C GLU A 477 -36.01 -15.09 -23.58
N HIS A 478 -36.32 -15.57 -22.38
CA HIS A 478 -35.40 -15.64 -21.25
C HIS A 478 -34.42 -16.84 -21.34
N GLU A 479 -33.74 -17.00 -22.47
CA GLU A 479 -32.67 -17.99 -22.62
C GLU A 479 -31.35 -17.51 -22.01
N SER A 480 -30.69 -18.40 -21.27
CA SER A 480 -29.46 -18.12 -20.54
C SER A 480 -28.22 -18.34 -21.40
N LEU A 481 -27.50 -17.28 -21.78
CA LEU A 481 -26.08 -17.34 -22.15
C LEU A 481 -25.39 -15.97 -22.02
N GLY A 482 -24.35 -15.87 -21.18
CA GLY A 482 -23.52 -14.66 -21.01
C GLY A 482 -23.70 -13.97 -19.66
N ALA A 483 -22.85 -14.31 -18.69
CA ALA A 483 -22.90 -13.71 -17.35
C ALA A 483 -22.38 -12.25 -17.36
N SER A 484 -23.20 -11.31 -16.92
CA SER A 484 -22.76 -9.95 -16.58
C SER A 484 -21.87 -10.03 -15.33
N GLU A 485 -20.58 -9.63 -15.46
CA GLU A 485 -19.64 -9.74 -14.34
C GLU A 485 -20.06 -8.83 -13.16
N PRO A 486 -20.36 -9.39 -11.96
CA PRO A 486 -20.70 -8.56 -10.81
C PRO A 486 -19.45 -7.86 -10.31
N ILE A 487 -19.33 -6.54 -10.53
CA ILE A 487 -18.09 -5.76 -10.40
C ILE A 487 -17.52 -5.73 -8.97
N ASP A 488 -16.19 -5.81 -8.83
CA ASP A 488 -15.51 -5.50 -7.56
C ASP A 488 -15.30 -3.98 -7.46
N LEU A 489 -16.21 -3.33 -6.73
CA LEU A 489 -16.27 -1.87 -6.56
C LEU A 489 -15.20 -1.34 -5.59
N SER A 490 -14.37 -2.20 -4.97
CA SER A 490 -13.51 -1.79 -3.85
C SER A 490 -12.34 -0.84 -4.19
N ASP A 491 -12.11 -0.52 -5.47
CA ASP A 491 -11.21 0.58 -5.89
C ASP A 491 -11.92 1.68 -6.70
N GLU A 492 -13.20 1.54 -7.07
CA GLU A 492 -13.90 2.58 -7.84
C GLU A 492 -14.27 3.79 -6.95
N PRO A 493 -14.15 5.04 -7.44
CA PRO A 493 -14.74 6.19 -6.75
C PRO A 493 -16.26 6.15 -6.86
N ASP A 494 -16.97 6.73 -5.90
CA ASP A 494 -18.43 6.88 -5.96
C ASP A 494 -18.83 7.64 -7.24
N ALA A 495 -19.92 7.20 -7.88
CA ALA A 495 -20.41 7.81 -9.12
C ALA A 495 -21.00 9.21 -8.87
N PRO A 496 -20.54 10.26 -9.57
CA PRO A 496 -21.20 11.57 -9.57
C PRO A 496 -22.67 11.45 -9.99
N GLN A 497 -23.54 12.16 -9.26
CA GLN A 497 -24.99 12.06 -9.42
C GLN A 497 -25.49 13.21 -10.31
N ILE A 498 -26.40 12.91 -11.22
CA ILE A 498 -27.09 13.91 -12.04
C ILE A 498 -28.48 14.13 -11.45
N LEU A 499 -28.87 15.39 -11.29
CA LEU A 499 -30.21 15.81 -10.89
C LEU A 499 -30.84 16.67 -11.99
N ILE A 500 -32.16 16.53 -12.17
CA ILE A 500 -32.97 17.41 -13.02
C ILE A 500 -33.98 18.10 -12.10
N ASP A 501 -33.99 19.43 -12.16
CA ASP A 501 -34.59 20.30 -11.14
C ASP A 501 -35.00 21.60 -11.85
N ASP A 502 -36.30 21.89 -11.90
CA ASP A 502 -36.93 22.92 -12.76
C ASP A 502 -36.43 22.95 -14.22
N GLY A 503 -36.23 21.77 -14.82
CA GLY A 503 -35.72 21.58 -16.18
C GLY A 503 -34.22 21.88 -16.36
N CYS A 504 -33.56 22.45 -15.34
CA CYS A 504 -32.12 22.60 -15.30
C CYS A 504 -31.45 21.28 -14.96
N TRP A 505 -30.31 21.02 -15.59
CA TRP A 505 -29.49 19.84 -15.36
C TRP A 505 -28.35 20.20 -14.39
N PHE A 506 -28.20 19.40 -13.34
CA PHE A 506 -27.18 19.62 -12.32
C PHE A 506 -26.33 18.37 -12.12
N LEU A 507 -25.03 18.57 -11.94
CA LEU A 507 -24.08 17.55 -11.54
C LEU A 507 -23.76 17.73 -10.05
N LEU A 508 -23.66 16.62 -9.30
CA LEU A 508 -23.20 16.59 -7.92
C LEU A 508 -21.85 15.87 -7.81
N THR A 509 -20.88 16.51 -7.17
CA THR A 509 -19.57 15.94 -6.82
C THR A 509 -19.22 16.21 -5.36
N ASP A 510 -18.28 15.43 -4.82
CA ASP A 510 -17.88 15.48 -3.41
C ASP A 510 -16.46 16.04 -3.28
N GLU A 511 -16.37 17.34 -3.01
CA GLU A 511 -15.17 18.14 -3.14
C GLU A 511 -14.48 18.43 -1.80
N ASN A 512 -13.17 18.67 -1.85
CA ASN A 512 -12.40 19.05 -0.67
C ASN A 512 -12.78 20.45 -0.16
N ILE A 513 -12.98 20.58 1.16
CA ILE A 513 -13.43 21.82 1.79
C ILE A 513 -12.46 22.99 1.59
N GLU A 514 -11.16 22.77 1.81
CA GLU A 514 -10.16 23.83 1.71
C GLU A 514 -9.91 24.23 0.25
N LEU A 515 -9.98 23.28 -0.69
CA LEU A 515 -9.85 23.54 -2.12
C LEU A 515 -11.05 24.37 -2.67
N VAL A 516 -12.29 24.01 -2.30
CA VAL A 516 -13.48 24.81 -2.66
C VAL A 516 -13.44 26.20 -2.03
N LYS A 517 -12.95 26.31 -0.79
CA LYS A 517 -12.78 27.59 -0.06
C LYS A 517 -11.70 28.47 -0.68
N ALA A 518 -10.66 27.90 -1.26
CA ALA A 518 -9.65 28.63 -2.03
C ALA A 518 -10.18 29.10 -3.40
N ALA A 519 -11.00 28.29 -4.07
CA ALA A 519 -11.60 28.60 -5.37
C ALA A 519 -12.78 29.59 -5.29
N PHE A 520 -13.66 29.42 -4.30
CA PHE A 520 -14.94 30.13 -4.14
C PHE A 520 -15.20 30.56 -2.69
N PRO A 521 -14.39 31.49 -2.11
CA PRO A 521 -14.54 31.92 -0.72
C PRO A 521 -15.92 32.55 -0.42
N ASP A 522 -16.41 33.42 -1.31
CA ASP A 522 -17.68 34.13 -1.15
C ASP A 522 -18.89 33.15 -1.07
N GLU A 523 -18.79 32.01 -1.75
CA GLU A 523 -19.79 30.94 -1.76
C GLU A 523 -19.75 30.12 -0.46
N VAL A 524 -18.55 29.83 0.06
CA VAL A 524 -18.35 29.17 1.36
C VAL A 524 -18.88 30.05 2.49
N ASP A 525 -18.68 31.37 2.44
CA ASP A 525 -19.22 32.30 3.42
C ASP A 525 -20.75 32.39 3.33
N ARG A 526 -21.34 32.48 2.13
CA ARG A 526 -22.81 32.46 1.96
C ARG A 526 -23.43 31.17 2.51
N PHE A 527 -22.88 30.01 2.15
CA PHE A 527 -23.30 28.71 2.68
C PHE A 527 -23.18 28.64 4.22
N SER A 528 -22.09 29.18 4.78
CA SER A 528 -21.85 29.19 6.23
C SER A 528 -22.79 30.13 6.98
N GLN A 529 -23.19 31.25 6.39
CA GLN A 529 -24.21 32.15 6.95
C GLN A 529 -25.60 31.52 6.90
N GLU A 530 -26.00 30.95 5.76
CA GLU A 530 -27.26 30.21 5.63
C GLU A 530 -27.38 29.07 6.65
N LYS A 531 -26.30 28.30 6.85
CA LYS A 531 -26.27 27.22 7.82
C LYS A 531 -26.50 27.75 9.25
N LYS A 532 -25.79 28.82 9.66
CA LYS A 532 -25.97 29.47 10.98
C LYS A 532 -27.40 29.97 11.20
N LEU A 533 -28.04 30.52 10.15
CA LEU A 533 -29.45 30.95 10.21
C LEU A 533 -30.40 29.75 10.41
N LYS A 534 -30.21 28.66 9.65
CA LYS A 534 -31.01 27.43 9.73
C LYS A 534 -30.83 26.67 11.04
N GLU A 535 -29.65 26.75 11.66
CA GLU A 535 -29.33 26.13 12.96
C GLU A 535 -29.69 27.01 14.17
N SER A 536 -30.13 28.26 13.96
CA SER A 536 -30.54 29.14 15.06
C SER A 536 -31.89 28.70 15.68
N PRO A 537 -32.01 28.56 17.02
CA PRO A 537 -33.22 28.04 17.63
C PRO A 537 -34.37 29.04 17.57
N SER A 538 -35.47 28.67 16.90
CA SER A 538 -36.66 29.50 16.77
C SER A 538 -37.32 29.81 18.12
N LYS A 539 -37.02 31.00 18.66
CA LYS A 539 -37.64 31.52 19.90
C LYS A 539 -39.08 32.04 19.70
N HIS A 540 -39.60 32.04 18.47
CA HIS A 540 -40.96 32.54 18.16
C HIS A 540 -41.93 31.43 17.70
N ARG A 541 -42.14 30.40 18.54
CA ARG A 541 -43.30 29.51 18.40
C ARG A 541 -43.92 29.00 19.72
N LYS A 542 -43.83 29.79 20.81
CA LYS A 542 -44.54 29.56 22.09
C LYS A 542 -45.13 30.83 22.72
N SER A 543 -45.90 31.62 21.94
CA SER A 543 -46.58 32.82 22.47
C SER A 543 -47.93 33.16 21.81
N SER A 544 -48.70 32.18 21.33
CA SER A 544 -50.13 32.36 21.07
C SER A 544 -50.90 31.05 21.21
N LEU A 545 -51.45 30.79 22.40
CA LEU A 545 -52.36 29.67 22.65
C LEU A 545 -53.17 29.88 23.95
N LYS A 546 -53.93 30.99 24.01
CA LYS A 546 -55.00 31.25 24.99
C LYS A 546 -55.99 32.28 24.42
N SER A 547 -57.30 32.05 24.62
CA SER A 547 -58.45 32.84 24.10
C SER A 547 -58.64 32.73 22.58
N CYS A 548 -59.67 32.10 22.01
CA CYS A 548 -61.10 32.16 22.35
C CYS A 548 -61.83 30.82 22.06
N LYS A 549 -63.08 30.69 22.56
CA LYS A 549 -64.02 29.60 22.24
C LYS A 549 -65.14 30.10 21.30
N ASN A 550 -65.66 29.17 20.50
CA ASN A 550 -66.98 29.17 19.84
C ASN A 550 -67.29 30.31 18.85
N LYS A 551 -67.32 29.98 17.54
CA LYS A 551 -68.59 29.94 16.78
C LYS A 551 -68.46 29.18 15.43
N THR A 552 -69.62 28.72 14.97
CA THR A 552 -69.94 27.96 13.75
C THR A 552 -69.49 28.59 12.43
N GLY A 553 -69.11 27.77 11.44
CA GLY A 553 -68.92 28.15 10.03
C GLY A 553 -68.40 26.98 9.18
N ALA A 554 -68.81 26.90 7.91
CA ALA A 554 -68.46 25.79 6.99
C ALA A 554 -67.49 26.23 5.86
N GLY A 555 -66.80 25.28 5.23
CA GLY A 555 -65.89 25.48 4.08
C GLY A 555 -64.49 25.98 4.48
N ASP A 556 -63.40 25.67 3.75
CA ASP A 556 -63.26 24.98 2.46
C ASP A 556 -61.88 24.26 2.36
N HIS A 557 -61.57 23.59 1.25
CA HIS A 557 -60.43 22.69 1.09
C HIS A 557 -59.10 23.36 0.71
N SER A 558 -57.99 22.85 1.26
CA SER A 558 -56.66 22.86 0.62
C SER A 558 -55.80 21.68 1.11
N PRO A 559 -55.15 20.88 0.24
CA PRO A 559 -54.47 19.65 0.64
C PRO A 559 -52.98 19.83 0.98
N THR A 560 -52.49 19.01 1.91
CA THR A 560 -51.06 18.77 2.13
C THR A 560 -50.49 17.85 1.06
N SER A 561 -49.45 18.27 0.34
CA SER A 561 -48.66 17.38 -0.52
C SER A 561 -47.53 16.70 0.26
N ALA A 562 -47.73 15.43 0.63
CA ALA A 562 -46.62 14.59 1.10
C ALA A 562 -45.71 14.22 -0.09
N CYS A 563 -44.39 14.26 0.11
CA CYS A 563 -43.45 13.75 -0.88
C CYS A 563 -43.49 12.21 -0.85
N VAL A 564 -44.12 11.58 -1.85
CA VAL A 564 -44.25 10.13 -1.94
C VAL A 564 -43.09 9.56 -2.77
N GLN A 565 -42.34 8.64 -2.16
CA GLN A 565 -41.38 7.80 -2.87
C GLN A 565 -42.15 6.76 -3.71
N LEU A 566 -42.07 6.84 -5.03
CA LEU A 566 -42.74 5.92 -5.94
C LEU A 566 -41.76 4.92 -6.55
N SER A 567 -42.09 3.62 -6.46
CA SER A 567 -41.47 2.56 -7.25
C SER A 567 -42.08 2.53 -8.65
N ILE A 568 -41.24 2.50 -9.69
CA ILE A 568 -41.73 2.43 -11.08
C ILE A 568 -42.12 1.00 -11.43
N THR A 569 -43.43 0.75 -11.42
CA THR A 569 -44.10 -0.31 -12.15
C THR A 569 -45.35 0.29 -12.81
N GLU A 570 -45.53 0.01 -14.10
CA GLU A 570 -46.67 0.43 -14.94
C GLU A 570 -46.90 1.95 -15.11
N PHE A 571 -46.55 2.47 -16.30
CA PHE A 571 -47.54 3.26 -17.05
C PHE A 571 -47.21 3.31 -18.55
N TYR A 572 -48.09 2.73 -19.38
CA TYR A 572 -48.55 3.32 -20.64
C TYR A 572 -49.83 2.62 -21.09
N ARG A 573 -50.94 3.37 -21.21
CA ARG A 573 -52.15 2.99 -21.93
C ARG A 573 -52.54 4.15 -22.84
N THR A 574 -52.71 3.88 -24.13
CA THR A 574 -53.33 4.82 -25.08
C THR A 574 -54.30 4.07 -25.98
N THR A 575 -55.54 4.51 -26.04
CA THR A 575 -56.62 3.85 -26.79
C THR A 575 -56.87 4.47 -28.16
N LYS A 576 -56.79 3.65 -29.21
CA LYS A 576 -57.69 3.54 -30.39
C LYS A 576 -57.14 2.44 -31.31
N VAL A 577 -57.86 1.39 -31.70
CA VAL A 577 -59.15 1.31 -32.43
C VAL A 577 -59.02 1.91 -33.84
N ALA A 578 -59.19 1.18 -34.95
CA ALA A 578 -59.26 -0.27 -35.20
C ALA A 578 -59.13 -0.53 -36.72
N PHE A 579 -58.90 -1.78 -37.17
CA PHE A 579 -59.78 -2.46 -38.15
C PHE A 579 -59.50 -3.98 -38.18
N GLN A 580 -60.37 -4.76 -38.84
CA GLN A 580 -60.45 -6.24 -38.74
C GLN A 580 -59.98 -6.94 -40.03
N ALA A 581 -59.35 -8.12 -39.89
CA ALA A 581 -59.41 -9.23 -40.85
C ALA A 581 -59.13 -10.59 -40.16
N LYS A 582 -59.82 -11.65 -40.60
CA LYS A 582 -59.79 -13.07 -40.16
C LYS A 582 -60.66 -13.88 -41.16
N PRO A 583 -60.73 -15.23 -41.14
CA PRO A 583 -59.80 -16.30 -40.68
C PRO A 583 -59.62 -17.46 -41.71
N SER A 584 -58.85 -18.51 -41.37
CA SER A 584 -58.99 -19.97 -41.75
C SER A 584 -57.60 -20.67 -41.61
N GLU A 585 -57.38 -21.74 -40.84
CA GLU A 585 -57.76 -23.16 -41.02
C GLU A 585 -57.09 -23.86 -42.24
N ASP A 586 -56.50 -25.08 -42.16
CA ASP A 586 -56.07 -25.90 -40.99
C ASP A 586 -54.79 -26.80 -41.26
N PRO A 587 -54.68 -28.17 -41.21
CA PRO A 587 -53.46 -28.81 -40.64
C PRO A 587 -52.71 -29.91 -41.45
N GLY A 588 -51.49 -30.28 -40.98
CA GLY A 588 -50.78 -31.54 -41.28
C GLY A 588 -49.25 -31.47 -41.03
N GLN A 589 -48.48 -32.54 -40.72
CA GLN A 589 -48.80 -33.94 -40.36
C GLN A 589 -47.51 -34.66 -39.87
N ASN A 590 -47.56 -35.49 -38.81
CA ASN A 590 -46.64 -36.64 -38.49
C ASN A 590 -45.11 -36.37 -38.26
N SER A 591 -44.30 -37.22 -37.59
CA SER A 591 -44.50 -38.57 -37.01
C SER A 591 -43.51 -38.95 -35.89
N GLN A 592 -43.96 -39.78 -34.91
CA GLN A 592 -43.24 -40.87 -34.18
C GLN A 592 -41.97 -40.55 -33.33
N ASN A 593 -41.95 -40.80 -32.02
CA ASN A 593 -41.79 -42.07 -31.24
C ASN A 593 -40.36 -42.67 -31.27
N GLY A 594 -39.73 -43.11 -30.16
CA GLY A 594 -40.16 -43.11 -28.74
C GLY A 594 -39.09 -43.68 -27.75
N GLU A 595 -39.35 -43.53 -26.44
CA GLU A 595 -38.55 -43.98 -25.27
C GLU A 595 -38.86 -45.44 -24.82
N PRO A 596 -38.30 -46.01 -23.71
CA PRO A 596 -36.92 -46.00 -23.15
C PRO A 596 -36.47 -47.44 -22.68
N VAL A 597 -35.43 -47.60 -21.84
CA VAL A 597 -35.30 -48.55 -20.67
C VAL A 597 -33.88 -48.49 -19.99
N LYS A 598 -33.68 -49.10 -18.80
CA LYS A 598 -32.64 -48.80 -17.78
C LYS A 598 -31.57 -49.90 -17.52
N GLU A 599 -30.30 -49.48 -17.28
CA GLU A 599 -29.28 -49.95 -16.27
C GLU A 599 -27.97 -49.11 -16.44
N GLY A 600 -26.92 -49.16 -15.61
CA GLY A 600 -26.77 -49.91 -14.36
C GLY A 600 -25.46 -49.78 -13.54
N ARG A 601 -25.61 -50.15 -12.26
CA ARG A 601 -24.66 -50.81 -11.31
C ARG A 601 -23.17 -50.38 -11.14
N LYS A 602 -22.93 -49.50 -10.15
CA LYS A 602 -21.88 -49.51 -9.06
C LYS A 602 -20.34 -49.49 -9.37
N ILE A 603 -19.58 -49.10 -8.32
CA ILE A 603 -18.11 -49.27 -8.06
C ILE A 603 -17.22 -48.22 -8.79
N SER A 604 -16.18 -47.59 -8.22
CA SER A 604 -15.48 -47.69 -6.91
C SER A 604 -15.10 -46.28 -6.38
N ALA A 605 -14.57 -46.19 -5.14
CA ALA A 605 -13.98 -44.97 -4.59
C ALA A 605 -12.44 -45.05 -4.59
N ALA A 606 -11.78 -43.92 -4.85
CA ALA A 606 -10.35 -43.69 -4.60
C ALA A 606 -10.12 -42.21 -4.23
N SER A 607 -9.35 -41.95 -3.19
CA SER A 607 -9.09 -40.61 -2.64
C SER A 607 -7.70 -40.09 -3.02
N SER A 608 -7.59 -38.81 -3.38
CA SER A 608 -6.32 -38.08 -3.40
C SER A 608 -6.49 -36.61 -3.00
N ASP A 609 -5.54 -36.08 -2.22
CA ASP A 609 -5.65 -34.76 -1.59
C ASP A 609 -5.26 -33.59 -2.49
N HIS A 610 -6.26 -32.88 -3.02
CA HIS A 610 -6.08 -31.62 -3.76
C HIS A 610 -6.37 -30.36 -2.91
N ASN A 611 -5.64 -30.17 -1.80
CA ASN A 611 -5.75 -28.95 -0.98
C ASN A 611 -4.43 -28.21 -0.68
N THR A 612 -3.26 -28.78 -0.96
CA THR A 612 -1.95 -28.14 -0.69
C THR A 612 -1.54 -27.07 -1.72
N LEU A 613 -1.91 -27.26 -3.00
CA LEU A 613 -1.42 -26.48 -4.15
C LEU A 613 -1.83 -24.99 -4.14
N LYS A 614 -2.85 -24.60 -3.38
CA LYS A 614 -3.36 -23.21 -3.32
C LYS A 614 -2.43 -22.25 -2.56
N SER A 615 -1.52 -22.76 -1.73
CA SER A 615 -0.54 -21.93 -0.99
C SER A 615 0.65 -21.50 -1.85
N ALA A 616 1.19 -22.42 -2.67
CA ALA A 616 2.38 -22.21 -3.49
C ALA A 616 2.23 -21.05 -4.51
N LYS A 617 1.04 -20.92 -5.13
CA LYS A 617 0.76 -19.86 -6.11
C LYS A 617 0.95 -18.43 -5.58
N ARG A 618 0.98 -18.21 -4.26
CA ARG A 618 1.23 -16.88 -3.67
C ARG A 618 2.69 -16.41 -3.75
N ARG A 619 3.65 -17.29 -4.03
CA ARG A 619 5.09 -16.92 -4.12
C ARG A 619 5.62 -16.75 -5.53
N LEU A 620 4.90 -17.23 -6.54
CA LEU A 620 5.34 -17.25 -7.94
C LEU A 620 5.25 -15.89 -8.67
N MET A 621 4.75 -14.82 -8.03
CA MET A 621 4.61 -13.49 -8.65
C MET A 621 5.87 -12.61 -8.57
N PHE A 622 6.94 -13.13 -7.96
CA PHE A 622 8.26 -12.48 -7.83
C PHE A 622 9.35 -13.42 -8.39
#